data_AF-A0AAP0HR91-F1
#
_entry.id   AF-A0AAP0HR91-F1
#
_cell.length_a   1.000
_cell.length_b   1.000
_cell.length_c   1.000
_cell.angle_alpha   90.00
_cell.angle_beta   90.00
_cell.angle_gamma   90.00
#
_symmetry.space_group_name_H-M   'P 1'
#
loop_
_entity.id
_entity.type
_entity.pdbx_description
1 polymer ?
#
loop_
_entity_poly.entity_id
_entity_poly.type
_entity_poly.pdbx_seq_one_letter_code
_entity_poly.pdbx_strand_id
1 'polypeptide(L)'
;MLESQAVLVASKRAVIKHSAVLHALVLLSLLSSTFSWQQHFSLLRCQVTANMKGRSAEEVAERILSQPSLSGLQGPTISPVFSKRDGKVIVDYYAIVICVPKKDLYTSVQQLRGIGGSGVLVSPLTYIFDAEPPRWADFLMRLGL
;
A
#
# COMPACT_ATOMS: atom_id res chain seq x y z
N MET A 1 26.95 -24.81 8.63
CA MET A 1 25.80 -24.27 9.37
C MET A 1 24.68 -24.02 8.37
N LEU A 2 23.41 -24.25 8.73
CA LEU A 2 22.26 -24.01 7.86
C LEU A 2 21.42 -22.86 8.44
N GLU A 3 21.00 -21.94 7.58
CA GLU A 3 20.01 -20.91 7.91
C GLU A 3 18.62 -21.54 8.06
N SER A 4 17.88 -21.18 9.11
CA SER A 4 16.55 -21.74 9.41
C SER A 4 15.51 -20.64 9.57
N GLN A 5 14.32 -20.86 8.98
CA GLN A 5 13.18 -19.95 9.05
C GLN A 5 11.86 -20.74 9.06
N ALA A 6 10.78 -20.13 9.54
CA ALA A 6 9.46 -20.71 9.45
C ALA A 6 9.02 -20.80 7.99
N VAL A 7 8.52 -21.97 7.56
CA VAL A 7 8.11 -22.23 6.18
C VAL A 7 6.77 -22.96 6.13
N LEU A 8 5.95 -22.62 5.13
CA LEU A 8 4.75 -23.39 4.78
C LEU A 8 5.16 -24.59 3.93
N VAL A 9 4.80 -25.80 4.36
CA VAL A 9 5.11 -27.06 3.67
C VAL A 9 3.82 -27.80 3.35
N ALA A 10 3.77 -28.42 2.16
CA ALA A 10 2.63 -29.17 1.69
C ALA A 10 3.01 -30.53 1.10
N SER A 11 2.13 -31.53 1.25
CA SER A 11 2.30 -32.84 0.63
C SER A 11 1.81 -32.84 -0.82
N LYS A 12 2.72 -33.02 -1.79
CA LYS A 12 2.41 -33.07 -3.23
C LYS A 12 1.24 -34.01 -3.57
N ARG A 13 1.20 -35.21 -2.97
CA ARG A 13 0.13 -36.19 -3.19
C ARG A 13 -1.24 -35.67 -2.74
N ALA A 14 -1.30 -34.99 -1.59
CA ALA A 14 -2.54 -34.45 -1.06
C ALA A 14 -3.06 -33.29 -1.92
N VAL A 15 -2.17 -32.42 -2.41
CA VAL A 15 -2.53 -31.29 -3.28
C VAL A 15 -3.15 -31.76 -4.59
N ILE A 16 -2.57 -32.77 -5.23
CA ILE A 16 -3.04 -33.29 -6.52
C ILE A 16 -4.38 -34.03 -6.37
N LYS A 17 -4.55 -34.80 -5.29
CA LYS A 17 -5.73 -35.66 -5.09
C LYS A 17 -6.95 -34.90 -4.56
N HIS A 18 -6.73 -33.78 -3.85
CA HIS A 18 -7.79 -33.04 -3.17
C HIS A 18 -7.72 -31.56 -3.49
N SER A 19 -8.63 -31.08 -4.35
CA SER A 19 -8.73 -29.66 -4.73
C SER A 19 -8.89 -28.73 -3.52
N ALA A 20 -9.52 -29.19 -2.42
CA ALA A 20 -9.61 -28.42 -1.18
C ALA A 20 -8.24 -28.10 -0.55
N VAL A 21 -7.26 -28.99 -0.67
CA VAL A 21 -5.89 -28.76 -0.18
C VAL A 21 -5.18 -27.75 -1.06
N LEU A 22 -5.38 -27.80 -2.38
CA LEU A 22 -4.88 -26.78 -3.29
C LEU A 22 -5.48 -25.40 -2.97
N HIS A 23 -6.80 -25.31 -2.77
CA HIS A 23 -7.46 -24.06 -2.40
C HIS A 23 -6.97 -23.52 -1.04
N ALA A 24 -6.81 -24.38 -0.04
CA ALA A 24 -6.25 -23.99 1.25
C ALA A 24 -4.81 -23.46 1.10
N LEU A 25 -4.00 -24.07 0.23
CA LEU A 25 -2.64 -23.60 -0.07
C LEU A 25 -2.62 -22.32 -0.90
N VAL A 26 -3.57 -22.10 -1.80
CA VAL A 26 -3.75 -20.80 -2.49
C VAL A 26 -4.06 -19.73 -1.46
N LEU A 27 -5.05 -19.96 -0.60
CA LEU A 27 -5.44 -19.01 0.45
C LEU A 27 -4.28 -18.72 1.39
N LEU A 28 -3.60 -19.76 1.90
CA LEU A 28 -2.44 -19.61 2.76
C LEU A 28 -1.28 -18.95 2.02
N SER A 29 -1.08 -19.22 0.73
CA SER A 29 -0.01 -18.60 -0.06
C SER A 29 -0.32 -17.15 -0.38
N LEU A 30 -1.57 -16.74 -0.62
CA LEU A 30 -1.99 -15.33 -0.73
C LEU A 30 -1.80 -14.60 0.61
N LEU A 31 -2.07 -15.28 1.73
CA LEU A 31 -1.79 -14.80 3.09
C LEU A 31 -0.31 -14.84 3.47
N SER A 32 0.53 -15.61 2.74
CA SER A 32 1.96 -15.80 3.01
C SER A 32 2.88 -15.09 2.00
N SER A 33 2.40 -14.79 0.80
CA SER A 33 3.06 -13.93 -0.20
C SER A 33 3.07 -12.49 0.27
N THR A 34 1.98 -12.10 0.91
CA THR A 34 1.93 -10.92 1.79
C THR A 34 2.96 -11.01 2.93
N PHE A 35 3.43 -12.19 3.33
CA PHE A 35 4.27 -12.42 4.52
C PHE A 35 5.80 -12.38 4.29
N SER A 36 6.34 -12.81 3.12
CA SER A 36 7.80 -13.00 2.99
C SER A 36 8.61 -11.87 2.30
N TRP A 37 7.98 -11.00 1.52
CA TRP A 37 8.63 -9.82 0.90
C TRP A 37 7.76 -8.56 1.03
N GLN A 38 6.44 -8.72 0.90
CA GLN A 38 5.47 -7.65 1.05
C GLN A 38 5.19 -7.25 2.50
N GLN A 39 5.43 -8.10 3.52
CA GLN A 39 5.22 -7.69 4.91
C GLN A 39 6.32 -6.79 5.42
N HIS A 40 7.57 -6.97 4.98
CA HIS A 40 8.59 -5.94 5.22
C HIS A 40 8.17 -4.64 4.54
N PHE A 41 7.62 -4.70 3.32
CA PHE A 41 7.16 -3.52 2.58
C PHE A 41 5.89 -2.86 3.17
N SER A 42 4.94 -3.61 3.70
CA SER A 42 3.66 -3.14 4.26
C SER A 42 3.78 -2.76 5.73
N LEU A 43 4.48 -3.55 6.56
CA LEU A 43 4.78 -3.20 7.95
C LEU A 43 5.75 -2.03 8.06
N LEU A 44 6.55 -1.75 7.02
CA LEU A 44 7.35 -0.54 6.92
C LEU A 44 6.63 0.57 6.16
N ARG A 45 5.34 0.48 5.88
CA ARG A 45 4.58 1.57 5.25
C ARG A 45 3.37 1.97 6.08
N CYS A 46 2.89 3.15 5.79
CA CYS A 46 1.70 3.72 6.39
C CYS A 46 0.96 4.53 5.34
N GLN A 47 -0.36 4.51 5.45
CA GLN A 47 -1.19 5.42 4.68
C GLN A 47 -1.15 6.79 5.36
N VAL A 48 -0.81 7.81 4.59
CA VAL A 48 -0.84 9.20 5.03
C VAL A 48 -1.96 9.90 4.28
N THR A 49 -2.86 10.51 5.03
CA THR A 49 -3.95 11.34 4.51
C THR A 49 -3.77 12.77 4.98
N ALA A 50 -3.92 13.76 4.11
CA ALA A 50 -3.83 15.17 4.51
C ALA A 50 -4.80 16.04 3.72
N ASN A 51 -5.16 17.20 4.27
CA ASN A 51 -5.93 18.22 3.56
C ASN A 51 -4.98 19.29 3.05
N MET A 52 -5.09 19.61 1.77
CA MET A 52 -4.22 20.59 1.11
C MET A 52 -5.08 21.60 0.37
N LYS A 53 -4.81 22.89 0.60
CA LYS A 53 -5.49 23.96 -0.12
C LYS A 53 -4.98 23.99 -1.56
N GLY A 54 -5.88 24.05 -2.54
CA GLY A 54 -5.50 24.06 -3.95
C GLY A 54 -6.58 24.60 -4.87
N ARG A 55 -6.21 24.92 -6.11
CA ARG A 55 -7.15 25.44 -7.12
C ARG A 55 -7.80 24.32 -7.93
N SER A 56 -7.06 23.23 -8.17
CA SER A 56 -7.54 22.05 -8.87
C SER A 56 -6.83 20.80 -8.31
N ALA A 57 -7.33 19.62 -8.66
CA ALA A 57 -6.70 18.36 -8.26
C ALA A 57 -5.30 18.20 -8.89
N GLU A 58 -5.14 18.65 -10.14
CA GLU A 58 -3.89 18.59 -10.90
C GLU A 58 -2.82 19.48 -10.26
N GLU A 59 -3.18 20.69 -9.87
CA GLU A 59 -2.25 21.63 -9.21
C GLU A 59 -1.81 21.13 -7.82
N VAL A 60 -2.68 20.39 -7.11
CA VAL A 60 -2.30 19.67 -5.88
C VAL A 60 -1.41 18.48 -6.20
N ALA A 61 -1.67 17.74 -7.28
CA ALA A 61 -0.85 16.60 -7.72
C ALA A 61 0.57 17.03 -8.06
N GLU A 62 0.73 18.10 -8.85
CA GLU A 62 2.02 18.64 -9.23
C GLU A 62 2.85 19.05 -8.01
N ARG A 63 2.23 19.75 -7.05
CA ARG A 63 2.91 20.12 -5.80
C ARG A 63 3.35 18.90 -4.99
N ILE A 64 2.55 17.85 -4.92
CA ILE A 64 2.91 16.62 -4.22
C ILE A 64 4.03 15.88 -4.94
N LEU A 65 3.90 15.69 -6.26
CA LEU A 65 4.87 14.97 -7.08
C LEU A 65 6.20 15.73 -7.24
N SER A 66 6.23 17.04 -6.96
CA SER A 66 7.48 17.81 -6.83
C SER A 66 8.32 17.41 -5.61
N GLN A 67 7.73 16.73 -4.63
CA GLN A 67 8.41 16.34 -3.39
C GLN A 67 8.93 14.89 -3.49
N PRO A 68 10.21 14.65 -3.15
CA PRO A 68 10.85 13.36 -3.40
C PRO A 68 10.28 12.22 -2.56
N SER A 69 9.71 12.49 -1.38
CA SER A 69 9.19 11.44 -0.49
C SER A 69 7.68 11.21 -0.61
N LEU A 70 6.98 11.96 -1.48
CA LEU A 70 5.51 11.96 -1.53
C LEU A 70 4.92 11.30 -2.78
N SER A 71 5.73 10.60 -3.58
CA SER A 71 5.29 9.94 -4.81
C SER A 71 4.25 8.82 -4.58
N GLY A 72 4.18 8.24 -3.38
CA GLY A 72 3.27 7.15 -3.06
C GLY A 72 3.68 5.82 -3.71
N LEU A 73 2.71 4.96 -4.02
CA LEU A 73 2.97 3.71 -4.78
C LEU A 73 2.89 3.94 -6.29
N GLN A 74 1.86 4.66 -6.74
CA GLN A 74 1.61 5.00 -8.15
C GLN A 74 1.38 6.51 -8.35
N GLY A 75 1.35 7.28 -7.26
CA GLY A 75 0.89 8.67 -7.22
C GLY A 75 -0.03 8.94 -6.03
N PRO A 76 -0.32 10.22 -5.74
CA PRO A 76 -1.33 10.60 -4.76
C PRO A 76 -2.75 10.37 -5.29
N THR A 77 -3.61 9.81 -4.45
CA THR A 77 -5.06 9.94 -4.66
C THR A 77 -5.48 11.31 -4.18
N ILE A 78 -6.27 12.05 -4.98
CA ILE A 78 -6.69 13.41 -4.67
C ILE A 78 -8.21 13.48 -4.81
N SER A 79 -8.89 14.01 -3.79
CA SER A 79 -10.34 14.13 -3.77
C SER A 79 -10.77 15.49 -3.23
N PRO A 80 -11.82 16.13 -3.81
CA PRO A 80 -12.26 17.44 -3.36
C PRO A 80 -12.83 17.39 -1.94
N VAL A 81 -12.49 18.38 -1.12
CA VAL A 81 -13.05 18.57 0.21
C VAL A 81 -13.97 19.79 0.16
N PHE A 82 -15.26 19.51 0.29
CA PHE A 82 -16.30 20.53 0.27
C PHE A 82 -16.42 21.21 1.62
N SER A 83 -16.49 22.53 1.59
CA SER A 83 -16.72 23.37 2.75
C SER A 83 -17.79 24.42 2.44
N LYS A 84 -18.40 24.98 3.48
CA LYS A 84 -19.41 26.03 3.32
C LYS A 84 -18.79 27.37 3.67
N ARG A 85 -18.78 28.30 2.71
CA ARG A 85 -18.41 29.71 2.94
C ARG A 85 -19.54 30.59 2.40
N ASP A 86 -20.02 31.52 3.22
CA ASP A 86 -21.10 32.46 2.87
C ASP A 86 -22.35 31.78 2.30
N GLY A 87 -22.74 30.64 2.88
CA GLY A 87 -23.93 29.90 2.45
C GLY A 87 -23.72 29.00 1.22
N LYS A 88 -22.61 29.14 0.50
CA LYS A 88 -22.29 28.36 -0.72
C LYS A 88 -21.32 27.22 -0.43
N VAL A 89 -21.53 26.10 -1.11
CA VAL A 89 -20.60 24.97 -1.10
C VAL A 89 -19.46 25.30 -2.05
N ILE A 90 -18.24 25.24 -1.54
CA ILE A 90 -17.01 25.52 -2.29
C ILE A 90 -15.98 24.42 -2.06
N VAL A 91 -15.09 24.22 -3.04
CA VAL A 91 -13.93 23.33 -2.95
C VAL A 91 -12.68 24.19 -2.87
N ASP A 92 -12.25 24.46 -1.64
CA ASP A 92 -10.98 25.16 -1.38
C ASP A 92 -9.84 24.17 -1.05
N TYR A 93 -10.19 22.95 -0.67
CA TYR A 93 -9.27 21.93 -0.18
C TYR A 93 -9.43 20.63 -0.94
N TYR A 94 -8.36 19.85 -0.92
CA TYR A 94 -8.30 18.50 -1.45
C TYR A 94 -7.72 17.56 -0.39
N ALA A 95 -8.36 16.42 -0.21
CA ALA A 95 -7.85 15.32 0.59
C ALA A 95 -6.88 14.52 -0.29
N ILE A 96 -5.69 14.29 0.22
CA ILE A 96 -4.63 13.57 -0.46
C ILE A 96 -4.38 12.27 0.29
N VAL A 97 -4.17 11.17 -0.42
CA VAL A 97 -3.83 9.88 0.16
C VAL A 97 -2.60 9.32 -0.55
N ILE A 98 -1.55 9.04 0.22
CA ILE A 98 -0.29 8.45 -0.25
C ILE A 98 0.18 7.35 0.70
N CYS A 99 0.93 6.39 0.17
CA CYS A 99 1.58 5.36 0.95
C CYS A 99 3.07 5.68 1.12
N VAL A 100 3.50 5.91 2.36
CA VAL A 100 4.85 6.38 2.69
C VAL A 100 5.60 5.32 3.52
N PRO A 101 6.91 5.09 3.28
CA PRO A 101 7.73 4.29 4.17
C PRO A 101 7.79 4.89 5.59
N LYS A 102 7.57 4.09 6.63
CA LYS A 102 7.61 4.51 8.04
C LYS A 102 8.93 5.19 8.42
N LYS A 103 10.05 4.76 7.85
CA LYS A 103 11.37 5.39 8.03
C LYS A 103 11.42 6.83 7.52
N ASP A 104 10.63 7.14 6.49
CA ASP A 104 10.58 8.45 5.83
C ASP A 104 9.39 9.29 6.33
N LEU A 105 8.53 8.73 7.19
CA LEU A 105 7.28 9.36 7.63
C LEU A 105 7.49 10.77 8.16
N TYR A 106 8.51 10.98 9.01
CA TYR A 106 8.79 12.30 9.57
C TYR A 106 9.12 13.33 8.48
N THR A 107 10.02 12.97 7.57
CA THR A 107 10.41 13.80 6.42
C THR A 107 9.21 14.08 5.50
N SER A 108 8.37 13.07 5.24
CA SER A 108 7.17 13.23 4.41
C SER A 108 6.14 14.15 5.06
N VAL A 109 5.94 14.08 6.37
CA VAL A 109 5.07 15.02 7.10
C VAL A 109 5.62 16.44 7.02
N GLN A 110 6.95 16.63 7.12
CA GLN A 110 7.57 17.95 6.96
C GLN A 110 7.39 18.49 5.54
N GLN A 111 7.61 17.67 4.50
CA GLN A 111 7.39 18.06 3.10
C GLN A 111 5.93 18.41 2.83
N LEU A 112 4.99 17.60 3.32
CA LEU A 112 3.55 17.88 3.22
C LEU A 112 3.19 19.23 3.84
N ARG A 113 3.70 19.53 5.04
CA ARG A 113 3.49 20.84 5.68
C ARG A 113 4.10 21.97 4.87
N GLY A 114 5.29 21.77 4.29
CA GLY A 114 5.99 22.74 3.45
C GLY A 114 5.21 23.14 2.19
N ILE A 115 4.39 22.24 1.64
CA ILE A 115 3.56 22.49 0.45
C ILE A 115 2.11 22.89 0.77
N GLY A 116 1.80 23.19 2.04
CA GLY A 116 0.48 23.64 2.48
C GLY A 116 -0.48 22.51 2.90
N GLY A 117 0.03 21.32 3.15
CA GLY A 117 -0.70 20.21 3.74
C GLY A 117 -0.96 20.43 5.24
N SER A 118 -2.16 20.07 5.67
CA SER A 118 -2.67 20.23 7.04
C SER A 118 -3.56 19.04 7.43
N GLY A 119 -3.83 18.86 8.72
CA GLY A 119 -4.67 17.74 9.18
C GLY A 119 -4.13 16.37 8.77
N VAL A 120 -2.82 16.16 8.93
CA VAL A 120 -2.15 14.93 8.50
C VAL A 120 -2.54 13.78 9.44
N LEU A 121 -3.21 12.77 8.88
CA LEU A 121 -3.59 11.52 9.50
C LEU A 121 -2.67 10.41 9.01
N VAL A 122 -2.26 9.53 9.91
CA VAL A 122 -1.39 8.39 9.59
C VAL A 122 -2.05 7.12 10.09
N SER A 123 -2.26 6.16 9.19
CA SER A 123 -2.85 4.86 9.51
C SER A 123 -1.89 3.73 9.17
N PRO A 124 -1.66 2.76 10.08
CA PRO A 124 -0.89 1.58 9.77
C PRO A 124 -1.63 0.71 8.75
N LEU A 125 -0.87 0.02 7.88
CA LEU A 125 -1.43 -0.95 6.95
C LEU A 125 -1.13 -2.37 7.45
N THR A 126 -2.15 -3.23 7.42
CA THR A 126 -2.01 -4.65 7.78
C THR A 126 -1.52 -5.46 6.59
N TYR A 127 -2.00 -5.12 5.38
CA TYR A 127 -1.65 -5.81 4.14
C TYR A 127 -1.55 -4.81 2.98
N ILE A 128 -0.60 -5.04 2.08
CA ILE A 128 -0.57 -4.45 0.73
C ILE A 128 -0.45 -5.63 -0.23
N PHE A 129 -1.48 -5.83 -1.05
CA PHE A 129 -1.44 -6.81 -2.12
C PHE A 129 -0.91 -6.12 -3.38
N ASP A 130 0.21 -6.62 -3.88
CA ASP A 130 0.79 -6.22 -5.17
C ASP A 130 0.76 -7.42 -6.12
N ALA A 131 1.42 -7.32 -7.28
CA ALA A 131 1.54 -8.39 -8.26
C ALA A 131 1.88 -9.76 -7.62
N GLU A 132 1.30 -10.80 -8.21
CA GLU A 132 1.47 -12.17 -7.74
C GLU A 132 2.95 -12.57 -7.75
N PRO A 133 3.50 -13.09 -6.64
CA PRO A 133 4.91 -13.43 -6.62
C PRO A 133 5.20 -14.63 -7.52
N PRO A 134 6.38 -14.68 -8.17
CA PRO A 134 6.78 -15.79 -9.05
C PRO A 134 6.79 -17.14 -8.33
N ARG A 135 6.90 -17.13 -7.00
CA ARG A 135 6.86 -18.33 -6.15
C ARG A 135 5.59 -19.17 -6.34
N TRP A 136 4.46 -18.55 -6.67
CA TRP A 136 3.23 -19.29 -6.94
C TRP A 136 3.29 -20.04 -8.28
N ALA A 137 3.75 -19.38 -9.34
CA ALA A 137 3.98 -20.01 -10.63
C ALA A 137 5.00 -21.16 -10.53
N ASP A 138 6.11 -20.94 -9.81
CA ASP A 138 7.11 -21.98 -9.54
C ASP A 138 6.54 -23.18 -8.77
N PHE A 139 5.61 -22.94 -7.85
CA PHE A 139 4.95 -23.98 -7.09
C PHE A 139 4.05 -24.84 -7.97
N LEU A 140 3.23 -24.23 -8.83
CA LEU A 140 2.38 -24.93 -9.80
C LEU A 140 3.22 -25.76 -10.78
N MET A 141 4.30 -25.17 -11.30
CA MET A 141 5.24 -25.84 -12.20
C MET A 141 5.85 -27.10 -11.54
N ARG A 142 6.24 -27.03 -10.26
CA ARG A 142 6.76 -28.19 -9.50
C ARG A 142 5.70 -29.26 -9.23
N LEU A 143 4.43 -28.88 -9.23
CA LEU A 143 3.30 -29.81 -9.13
C LEU A 143 2.95 -30.46 -10.48
N GLY A 144 3.38 -29.86 -11.60
CA GLY A 144 3.01 -30.29 -12.96
C GLY A 144 1.62 -29.80 -13.36
N LEU A 145 1.21 -28.65 -12.82
CA LEU A 145 -0.05 -27.96 -13.08
C LEU A 145 0.21 -26.64 -13.81
#